data_AF-A0A4Y7J2K1-F1
#
_entry.id   AF-A0A4Y7J2K1-F1
#
_cell.length_a   1.000
_cell.length_b   1.000
_cell.length_c   1.000
_cell.angle_alpha   90.00
_cell.angle_beta   90.00
_cell.angle_gamma   90.00
#
_symmetry.space_group_name_H-M   'P 1'
#
loop_
_entity.id
_entity.type
_entity.pdbx_description
1 polymer ?
#
loop_
_entity_poly.entity_id
_entity_poly.type
_entity_poly.pdbx_seq_one_letter_code
_entity_poly.pdbx_strand_id
1 'polypeptide(L)'
;MIATLKERTTAVNDESKSIAWNFYGGAMMDHYNSFGFTLVSVTPKGEGCCSVKWSVEFEKANENVPTPNAYVNLLDKITRELPAKLH
;
A
#
# COMPACT_ATOMS: atom_id res chain seq x y z
N MET A 1 -10.92 3.54 17.26
CA MET A 1 -9.44 3.54 17.41
C MET A 1 -8.87 4.07 16.11
N ILE A 2 -8.22 5.24 16.11
CA ILE A 2 -7.50 5.75 14.94
C ILE A 2 -6.08 5.20 15.07
N ALA A 3 -5.67 4.31 14.17
CA ALA A 3 -4.29 3.83 14.13
C ALA A 3 -3.41 4.93 13.51
N THR A 4 -2.33 5.30 14.19
CA THR A 4 -1.33 6.22 13.64
C THR A 4 -0.32 5.43 12.82
N LEU A 5 0.05 5.97 11.67
CA LEU A 5 1.05 5.43 10.75
C LEU A 5 2.06 6.56 10.46
N LYS A 6 3.32 6.18 10.31
CA LYS A 6 4.37 7.05 9.78
C LYS A 6 5.00 6.38 8.58
N GLU A 7 4.83 7.00 7.44
CA GLU A 7 5.29 6.55 6.15
C GLU A 7 6.21 7.59 5.51
N ARG A 8 7.07 7.10 4.62
CA ARG A 8 7.82 7.97 3.71
C ARG A 8 7.76 7.39 2.31
N THR A 9 7.61 8.25 1.32
CA THR A 9 7.81 7.87 -0.07
C THR A 9 9.31 7.62 -0.29
N THR A 10 9.63 6.45 -0.83
CA THR A 10 11.02 6.03 -1.09
C THR A 10 11.37 6.12 -2.56
N ALA A 11 10.39 5.98 -3.46
CA ALA A 11 10.58 6.15 -4.89
C ALA A 11 9.31 6.66 -5.56
N VAL A 12 9.47 7.47 -6.61
CA VAL A 12 8.40 7.88 -7.53
C VAL A 12 8.95 7.74 -8.94
N ASN A 13 8.20 7.09 -9.82
CA ASN A 13 8.54 6.99 -11.23
C ASN A 13 7.30 7.30 -12.08
N ASP A 14 7.35 8.44 -12.75
CA ASP A 14 6.24 8.95 -13.56
C ASP A 14 6.09 8.21 -14.89
N GLU A 15 7.17 7.65 -15.45
CA GLU A 15 7.13 6.90 -16.71
C GLU A 15 6.41 5.57 -16.51
N SER A 16 6.75 4.84 -15.44
CA SER A 16 6.12 3.55 -15.11
C SER A 16 4.85 3.67 -14.26
N LYS A 17 4.49 4.89 -13.83
CA LYS A 17 3.39 5.17 -12.90
C LYS A 17 3.51 4.34 -11.62
N SER A 18 4.73 4.29 -11.08
CA SER A 18 5.07 3.53 -9.88
C SER A 18 5.41 4.48 -8.71
N ILE A 19 4.99 4.11 -7.51
CA ILE A 19 5.32 4.82 -6.28
C ILE A 19 5.61 3.77 -5.21
N ALA A 20 6.68 3.97 -4.44
CA ALA A 20 7.05 3.10 -3.33
C ALA A 20 7.03 3.87 -2.01
N TRP A 21 6.57 3.20 -0.97
CA TRP A 21 6.49 3.71 0.39
C TRP A 21 7.11 2.72 1.37
N ASN A 22 7.75 3.26 2.40
CA ASN A 22 8.21 2.50 3.55
C ASN A 22 7.62 3.08 4.84
N PHE A 23 7.15 2.21 5.71
CA PHE A 23 6.61 2.57 7.02
C PHE A 23 7.69 2.41 8.07
N TYR A 24 7.75 3.36 9.00
CA TYR A 24 8.82 3.41 10.00
C TYR A 24 8.34 3.83 11.40
N GLY A 25 7.04 4.01 11.59
CA GLY A 25 6.49 4.24 12.92
C GLY A 25 4.97 4.16 12.99
N GLY A 26 4.47 4.21 14.22
CA GLY A 26 3.06 4.01 14.53
C GLY A 26 2.73 2.55 14.88
N ALA A 27 1.48 2.30 15.27
CA ALA A 27 1.05 1.02 15.85
C ALA A 27 1.24 -0.19 14.92
N MET A 28 1.36 0.05 13.61
CA MET A 28 1.67 -1.02 12.66
C MET A 28 3.08 -1.59 12.87
N MET A 29 4.06 -0.73 13.16
CA MET A 29 5.46 -1.16 13.29
C MET A 29 5.72 -1.94 14.59
N ASP A 30 4.77 -1.95 15.53
CA ASP A 30 4.84 -2.84 16.71
C ASP A 30 4.74 -4.32 16.33
N HIS A 31 4.22 -4.62 15.13
CA HIS A 31 3.99 -5.98 14.64
C HIS A 31 5.01 -6.39 13.55
N TYR A 32 5.60 -5.43 12.84
CA TYR A 32 6.46 -5.70 11.68
C TYR A 32 7.80 -4.98 11.82
N ASN A 33 8.91 -5.72 11.65
CA ASN A 33 10.28 -5.17 11.64
C ASN A 33 10.50 -4.27 10.42
N SER A 34 9.94 -4.67 9.28
CA SER A 34 9.93 -3.88 8.05
C SER A 34 8.57 -4.00 7.38
N PHE A 35 8.15 -2.92 6.73
CA PHE A 35 6.87 -2.90 6.04
C PHE A 35 6.84 -1.82 4.95
N GLY A 36 6.49 -2.22 3.74
CA GLY A 36 6.46 -1.36 2.58
C GLY A 36 5.34 -1.71 1.60
N PHE A 37 4.90 -0.68 0.89
CA PHE A 37 3.95 -0.81 -0.22
C PHE A 37 4.57 -0.22 -1.48
N THR A 38 4.35 -0.88 -2.60
CA THR A 38 4.74 -0.37 -3.91
C THR A 38 3.54 -0.46 -4.84
N LEU A 39 3.09 0.69 -5.34
CA LEU A 39 2.28 0.75 -6.55
C LEU A 39 3.22 0.38 -7.70
N VAL A 40 3.06 -0.83 -8.24
CA VAL A 40 3.95 -1.36 -9.27
C VAL A 40 3.55 -0.81 -10.64
N SER A 41 2.26 -0.78 -10.94
CA SER A 41 1.75 -0.28 -12.22
C SER A 41 0.25 0.01 -12.16
N VAL A 42 -0.19 0.95 -13.00
CA VAL A 42 -1.59 1.16 -13.34
C VAL A 42 -1.76 0.90 -14.83
N THR A 43 -2.54 -0.12 -15.18
CA THR A 43 -2.74 -0.56 -16.57
C THR A 43 -4.17 -0.27 -17.00
N PRO A 44 -4.40 0.61 -18.00
CA PRO A 44 -5.73 0.82 -18.55
C PRO A 44 -6.30 -0.48 -19.16
N LYS A 45 -7.58 -0.74 -18.93
CA LYS A 45 -8.31 -1.89 -19.49
C LYS A 45 -9.39 -1.50 -20.51
N GLY A 46 -9.58 -0.20 -20.75
CA GLY A 46 -10.67 0.35 -21.59
C GLY A 46 -11.86 0.82 -20.75
N GLU A 47 -12.77 1.60 -21.34
CA GLU A 47 -14.04 2.05 -20.72
C GLU A 47 -13.88 2.72 -19.33
N GLY A 48 -12.83 3.52 -19.15
CA GLY A 48 -12.55 4.17 -17.86
C GLY A 48 -12.12 3.20 -16.74
N CYS A 49 -11.89 1.92 -17.06
CA CYS A 49 -11.42 0.91 -16.13
C CYS A 49 -9.89 0.80 -16.16
N CYS A 50 -9.30 0.54 -15.01
CA CYS A 50 -7.88 0.24 -14.87
C CYS A 50 -7.66 -0.99 -13.99
N SER A 51 -6.51 -1.64 -14.18
CA SER A 51 -5.97 -2.67 -13.31
C SER A 51 -4.81 -2.08 -12.55
N VAL A 52 -4.83 -2.19 -11.23
CA VAL A 52 -3.75 -1.68 -10.38
C VAL A 52 -3.01 -2.87 -9.78
N LYS A 53 -1.68 -2.84 -9.87
CA LYS A 53 -0.81 -3.86 -9.26
C LYS A 53 -0.10 -3.25 -8.06
N TRP A 54 -0.33 -3.85 -6.90
CA TRP A 54 0.37 -3.53 -5.66
C TRP A 54 1.35 -4.64 -5.29
N SER A 55 2.52 -4.27 -4.77
CA SER A 55 3.41 -5.15 -4.01
C SER A 55 3.37 -4.73 -2.55
N VAL A 56 3.33 -5.72 -1.66
CA VAL A 56 3.38 -5.53 -0.21
C VAL A 56 4.51 -6.37 0.32
N GLU A 57 5.52 -5.72 0.89
CA GLU A 57 6.72 -6.35 1.41
C GLU A 57 6.78 -6.10 2.91
N PHE A 58 6.96 -7.16 3.70
CA PHE A 58 6.97 -7.04 5.15
C PHE A 58 7.80 -8.13 5.79
N GLU A 59 8.31 -7.82 6.97
CA GLU A 59 8.98 -8.76 7.86
C GLU A 59 8.25 -8.74 9.20
N LYS A 60 7.74 -9.89 9.62
CA LYS A 60 7.06 -10.03 10.92
C LYS A 60 8.06 -9.88 12.06
N ALA A 61 7.65 -9.22 13.14
CA ALA A 61 8.47 -9.15 14.34
C ALA A 61 8.67 -10.53 15.02
N ASN A 62 7.72 -11.45 14.84
CA ASN A 62 7.80 -12.85 15.25
C ASN A 62 6.73 -13.70 14.53
N GLU A 63 6.79 -15.02 14.69
CA GLU A 63 5.89 -15.98 14.01
C GLU A 63 4.40 -15.81 14.34
N ASN A 64 4.07 -15.27 15.52
CA ASN A 64 2.68 -15.09 15.96
C ASN A 64 1.99 -13.90 15.28
N VAL A 65 2.76 -13.01 14.66
CA VAL A 65 2.20 -11.86 13.96
C VAL A 65 1.45 -12.34 12.71
N PRO A 66 0.18 -11.94 12.51
CA PRO A 66 -0.57 -12.33 11.34
C PRO A 66 -0.02 -11.67 10.06
N THR A 67 -0.28 -12.29 8.93
CA THR A 67 -0.10 -11.65 7.62
C THR A 67 -0.95 -10.37 7.55
N PRO A 68 -0.48 -9.28 6.92
CA PRO A 68 -1.14 -7.98 6.92
C PRO A 68 -2.39 -7.90 6.03
N ASN A 69 -3.26 -8.92 6.02
CA ASN A 69 -4.47 -8.96 5.20
C ASN A 69 -5.39 -7.77 5.42
N ALA A 70 -5.49 -7.26 6.65
CA ALA A 70 -6.28 -6.06 6.95
C ALA A 70 -5.79 -4.83 6.16
N TYR A 71 -4.47 -4.66 6.04
CA TYR A 71 -3.88 -3.56 5.29
C TYR A 71 -3.99 -3.76 3.78
N VAL A 72 -3.88 -5.00 3.29
CA VAL A 72 -4.14 -5.34 1.89
C VAL A 72 -5.59 -5.01 1.50
N ASN A 73 -6.56 -5.34 2.37
CA ASN A 73 -7.97 -5.01 2.15
C ASN A 73 -8.21 -3.49 2.16
N LEU A 74 -7.47 -2.75 3.01
CA LEU A 74 -7.52 -1.29 3.01
C LEU A 74 -7.00 -0.72 1.67
N LEU A 75 -5.89 -1.25 1.13
CA LEU A 75 -5.38 -0.85 -0.19
C LEU A 75 -6.37 -1.15 -1.32
N ASP A 76 -7.04 -2.31 -1.31
CA ASP A 76 -8.09 -2.64 -2.29
C ASP A 76 -9.25 -1.64 -2.21
N LYS A 77 -9.73 -1.32 -0.99
CA LYS A 77 -10.78 -0.33 -0.79
C LYS A 77 -10.39 1.06 -1.29
N ILE A 78 -9.19 1.53 -0.94
CA ILE A 78 -8.66 2.81 -1.42
C ILE A 78 -8.60 2.81 -2.95
N THR A 79 -8.04 1.77 -3.56
CA THR A 79 -7.87 1.65 -5.02
C THR A 79 -9.21 1.73 -5.75
N ARG A 80 -10.28 1.15 -5.20
CA ARG A 80 -11.62 1.17 -5.80
C ARG A 80 -12.35 2.49 -5.60
N GLU A 81 -12.17 3.15 -4.45
CA GLU A 81 -12.91 4.38 -4.11
C GLU A 81 -12.22 5.66 -4.59
N LEU A 82 -10.89 5.68 -4.72
CA LEU A 82 -10.13 6.87 -5.09
C LEU A 82 -10.60 7.48 -6.42
N PRO A 83 -10.79 6.69 -7.51
CA PRO A 83 -11.17 7.24 -8.80
C PRO A 83 -12.49 8.02 -8.76
N ALA A 84 -13.45 7.61 -7.93
CA ALA A 84 -14.74 8.30 -7.80
C ALA A 84 -14.67 9.62 -7.02
N LYS A 85 -13.55 9.88 -6.32
CA LYS A 85 -13.34 11.05 -5.47
C LYS A 85 -12.35 12.07 -6.07
N LEU A 86 -11.74 11.75 -7.21
CA LEU A 86 -10.90 12.66 -7.97
C LEU A 86 -11.78 13.32 -9.04
N HIS A 87 -12.05 14.61 -8.88
CA HIS A 87 -12.83 15.45 -9.82
C HIS A 87 -11.92 16.13 -10.83
#